data_AF-A0A946TWB5-F1
#
_entry.id   AF-A0A946TWB5-F1
#
_cell.length_a   1.000
_cell.length_b   1.000
_cell.length_c   1.000
_cell.angle_alpha   90.00
_cell.angle_beta   90.00
_cell.angle_gamma   90.00
#
_symmetry.space_group_name_H-M   'P 1'
#
loop_
_entity.id
_entity.type
_entity.pdbx_description
1 polymer ?
#
loop_
_entity_poly.entity_id
_entity_poly.type
_entity_poly.pdbx_seq_one_letter_code
_entity_poly.pdbx_strand_id
1 'polypeptide(L)' 'MLNFTKMDGAGNDFVIINNLNLNCVLEQNKIVDFCDRHRGIGADGLMAVEPPQSNGDYRMRYYNSD' A
#
# COMPACT_ATOMS: atom_id res chain seq x y z
N MET A 1 2.29 3.73 -14.90
CA MET A 1 2.87 2.56 -14.24
C MET A 1 3.09 2.93 -12.79
N LEU A 2 2.60 2.13 -11.83
CA LEU A 2 2.71 2.41 -10.40
C LEU A 2 3.86 1.60 -9.83
N ASN A 3 4.85 2.27 -9.24
CA ASN A 3 5.97 1.60 -8.60
C ASN A 3 5.58 1.16 -7.20
N PHE A 4 5.95 -0.06 -6.84
CA PHE A 4 5.71 -0.63 -5.53
C PHE A 4 6.92 -1.41 -5.05
N THR A 5 7.00 -1.60 -3.74
CA THR A 5 7.95 -2.50 -3.08
C THR A 5 7.16 -3.53 -2.30
N LYS A 6 7.47 -4.82 -2.46
CA LYS A 6 6.90 -5.87 -1.61
C LYS A 6 7.81 -6.15 -0.43
N MET A 7 7.26 -6.15 0.78
CA MET A 7 7.98 -6.42 2.02
C MET A 7 7.22 -7.45 2.85
N ASP A 8 7.95 -8.26 3.62
CA ASP A 8 7.40 -9.20 4.60
C ASP A 8 8.07 -8.95 5.96
N GLY A 9 7.29 -9.10 7.02
CA GLY A 9 7.77 -9.05 8.40
C GLY A 9 7.03 -10.04 9.27
N ALA A 10 7.76 -11.03 9.82
CA ALA A 10 7.21 -12.07 10.69
C ALA A 10 6.02 -12.84 10.08
N GLY A 11 6.00 -13.00 8.75
CA GLY A 11 4.94 -13.71 8.02
C GLY A 11 3.73 -12.86 7.67
N ASN A 12 3.80 -11.54 7.89
CA ASN A 12 2.82 -10.58 7.41
C ASN A 12 3.42 -9.79 6.23
N ASP A 13 2.80 -9.88 5.05
CA ASP A 13 3.31 -9.28 3.82
C ASP A 13 2.51 -8.07 3.32
N PHE A 14 3.23 -7.08 2.80
CA PHE A 14 2.67 -5.80 2.37
C PHE A 14 3.14 -5.39 0.99
N VAL A 15 2.23 -4.80 0.21
CA VAL A 15 2.58 -3.96 -0.93
C VAL A 15 2.77 -2.52 -0.45
N ILE A 16 3.95 -1.96 -0.62
CA ILE A 16 4.27 -0.59 -0.20
C ILE A 16 4.37 0.32 -1.43
N ILE A 17 3.66 1.45 -1.38
CA ILE A 17 3.66 2.47 -2.43
C ILE A 17 4.17 3.79 -1.85
N ASN A 18 5.13 4.40 -2.55
CA ASN A 18 5.53 5.78 -2.26
C ASN A 18 4.50 6.74 -2.87
N ASN A 19 3.69 7.36 -2.02
CA ASN A 19 2.66 8.32 -2.38
C ASN A 19 3.00 9.74 -1.86
N LEU A 20 4.30 10.07 -1.74
CA LEU A 20 4.75 11.38 -1.25
C LEU A 20 4.53 12.51 -2.28
N ASN A 21 4.77 12.21 -3.55
CA ASN A 21 4.66 13.15 -4.66
C ASN A 21 3.50 12.80 -5.61
N LEU A 22 2.82 11.68 -5.36
CA LEU A 22 1.74 11.18 -6.19
C LEU A 22 0.43 11.49 -5.49
N ASN A 23 -0.54 12.07 -6.21
CA ASN A 23 -1.93 12.10 -5.75
C ASN A 23 -2.63 10.79 -6.13
N CYS A 24 -1.98 9.65 -5.91
CA CYS A 24 -2.59 8.37 -6.23
C CYS A 24 -3.66 8.08 -5.18
N VAL A 25 -4.92 8.18 -5.58
CA VAL A 25 -6.05 7.70 -4.80
C VAL A 25 -6.28 6.26 -5.20
N LEU A 26 -5.98 5.33 -4.29
CA LEU A 26 -6.25 3.92 -4.49
C LEU A 26 -7.69 3.63 -4.08
N GLU A 27 -8.51 3.26 -5.05
CA GLU A 27 -9.85 2.75 -4.81
C GLU A 27 -9.78 1.36 -4.18
N GLN A 28 -10.76 1.03 -3.33
CA GLN A 28 -10.79 -0.23 -2.58
C GLN A 28 -10.75 -1.46 -3.50
N ASN A 29 -11.53 -1.45 -4.58
CA ASN A 29 -11.51 -2.52 -5.60
C ASN A 29 -10.10 -2.80 -6.15
N LYS A 30 -9.28 -1.76 -6.36
CA LYS A 30 -7.91 -1.90 -6.82
C LYS A 30 -6.99 -2.48 -5.77
N ILE A 31 -7.21 -2.14 -4.50
CA ILE A 31 -6.45 -2.70 -3.39
C ILE A 31 -6.72 -4.20 -3.29
N VAL A 32 -8.00 -4.61 -3.35
CA VAL A 32 -8.40 -6.03 -3.37
C VAL A 32 -7.75 -6.75 -4.56
N ASP A 33 -7.82 -6.17 -5.77
CA ASP A 33 -7.18 -6.74 -6.96
C ASP A 33 -5.66 -6.89 -6.80
N PHE A 34 -4.98 -5.93 -6.15
CA PHE A 34 -3.54 -6.00 -5.90
C PHE A 34 -3.18 -7.04 -4.83
N CYS A 35 -4.00 -7.17 -3.79
CA CYS A 35 -3.79 -8.09 -2.68
C CYS A 35 -4.18 -9.54 -3.00
N ASP A 36 -4.93 -9.79 -4.09
CA ASP A 36 -5.21 -11.15 -4.57
C ASP A 36 -3.89 -11.89 -4.88
N ARG A 37 -3.67 -13.04 -4.22
CA ARG A 37 -2.43 -13.84 -4.33
C ARG A 37 -2.29 -14.62 -5.62
N HIS A 38 -3.37 -14.80 -6.38
CA HIS A 38 -3.39 -15.58 -7.62
C HIS A 38 -3.47 -14.69 -8.87
N ARG A 39 -4.08 -13.50 -8.74
CA ARG A 39 -4.40 -12.59 -9.84
C ARG A 39 -3.68 -11.25 -9.72
N GLY A 40 -3.19 -10.91 -8.53
CA GLY A 40 -2.49 -9.68 -8.20
C GLY A 40 -1.04 -9.90 -7.79
N ILE A 41 -0.54 -8.99 -6.95
CA ILE A 41 0.80 -9.08 -6.33
C ILE A 41 0.75 -10.08 -5.15
N GLY A 42 -0.41 -10.20 -4.50
CA GLY A 42 -0.58 -10.91 -3.25
C GLY A 42 -0.05 -10.10 -2.08
N ALA A 43 -0.83 -9.88 -1.04
CA ALA A 43 -0.35 -9.35 0.25
C ALA A 43 -1.47 -9.41 1.28
N ASP A 44 -1.13 -9.44 2.57
CA ASP A 44 -2.11 -9.27 3.64
C ASP A 44 -2.70 -7.85 3.67
N GLY A 45 -1.94 -6.86 3.18
CA GLY A 45 -2.45 -5.51 2.97
C GLY A 45 -1.55 -4.61 2.11
N LEU A 46 -1.98 -3.37 1.94
CA LEU A 46 -1.27 -2.34 1.18
C LEU A 46 -0.97 -1.15 2.09
N MET A 47 0.25 -0.63 1.98
CA MET A 47 0.73 0.52 2.73
C MET A 47 1.12 1.65 1.78
N ALA A 48 0.48 2.81 1.91
CA ALA A 48 0.85 4.02 1.20
C ALA A 48 1.62 4.96 2.14
N VAL A 49 2.83 5.36 1.73
CA VAL A 49 3.64 6.37 2.40
C VAL A 49 3.27 7.73 1.84
N GLU A 50 2.69 8.60 2.66
CA GLU A 50 2.09 9.87 2.27
C GLU A 50 2.70 11.04 3.04
N PRO A 51 2.51 12.30 2.57
CA PRO A 51 2.92 13.46 3.34
C PRO A 51 2.22 13.51 4.70
N PRO A 52 2.89 14.04 5.74
CA PRO A 52 2.30 14.16 7.07
C PRO A 52 1.11 15.13 7.06
N GLN A 53 0.08 14.86 7.86
CA GLN A 53 -1.07 15.77 8.05
C GLN A 53 -0.93 16.72 9.25
N SER A 54 0.03 16.44 10.12
CA SER A 54 0.35 17.19 11.35
C SER A 54 1.85 17.16 11.57
N ASN A 55 2.32 17.43 12.80
CA ASN A 55 3.73 17.16 13.14
C ASN A 55 4.08 15.68 12.90
N GLY A 56 5.20 15.46 12.20
CA GLY A 56 5.73 14.15 11.84
C GLY A 56 6.46 14.20 10.50
N ASP A 57 7.25 13.18 10.19
CA ASP A 57 8.00 13.11 8.92
C ASP A 57 7.12 12.58 7.78
N TYR A 58 6.25 11.60 8.07
CA TYR A 58 5.41 10.91 7.09
C TYR A 58 4.07 10.46 7.69
N ARG A 59 3.06 10.26 6.85
CA ARG A 59 1.83 9.53 7.16
C ARG A 59 1.89 8.15 6.54
N MET A 60 1.61 7.13 7.32
CA MET A 60 1.39 5.77 6.82
C MET A 60 -0.11 5.52 6.72
N ARG A 61 -0.61 5.32 5.51
CA ARG A 61 -1.99 4.88 5.29
C ARG A 61 -1.99 3.39 5.00
N TYR A 62 -2.66 2.64 5.85
CA TYR A 62 -2.79 1.19 5.73
C TYR A 62 -4.17 0.81 5.22
N TYR A 63 -4.19 -0.13 4.29
CA TYR A 63 -5.38 -0.77 3.76
C TYR A 63 -5.25 -2.29 3.95
N ASN A 64 -6.29 -2.92 4.48
CA ASN A 64 -6.38 -4.37 4.46
C ASN A 64 -6.61 -4.88 3.03
N SER A 65 -6.49 -6.18 2.86
CA SER A 65 -6.69 -6.87 1.59
C SER A 65 -8.17 -7.00 1.15
N ASP A 66 -9.13 -6.45 1.91
CA ASP A 66 -10.59 -6.56 1.70
C ASP A 66 -11.31 -5.26 1.26
#